data_AF-C7P3R2-F1
#
_entry.id   AF-C7P3R2-F1
#
_cell.length_a   1.000
_cell.length_b   1.000
_cell.length_c   1.000
_cell.angle_alpha   90.00
_cell.angle_beta   90.00
_cell.angle_gamma   90.00
#
_symmetry.space_group_name_H-M   'P 1'
#
loop_
_entity.id
_entity.type
_entity.pdbx_description
1 polymer ?
#
loop_
_entity_poly.entity_id
_entity_poly.type
_entity_poly.pdbx_seq_one_letter_code
_entity_poly.pdbx_strand_id
1 'polypeptide(L)'
;MHTRTALCLLFVLLLAGCTAGPFSTGTPLTLGNAVSDSYRFEVSIAQIGENATVEWANGDTTEFDVTATGFSAESEAENAITTVDLPASTTRVANYTLAPGERKHVTVREVRQDETLFVVVVNAETERLQSFHGLHCRPGSITGANYTVRNTTGVDTYWEESCGP
;
A
#
# COMPACT_ATOMS: atom_id res chain seq x y z
N MET A 1 -9.85 76.65 -13.25
CA MET A 1 -8.77 76.64 -12.23
C MET A 1 -9.07 75.55 -11.23
N HIS A 2 -8.09 74.66 -11.01
CA HIS A 2 -7.88 73.79 -9.84
C HIS A 2 -8.86 72.62 -9.62
N THR A 3 -8.53 71.35 -9.93
CA THR A 3 -7.56 70.35 -9.37
C THR A 3 -8.14 69.40 -8.32
N ARG A 4 -7.97 68.09 -8.62
CA ARG A 4 -7.70 66.95 -7.71
C ARG A 4 -8.90 66.41 -6.91
N THR A 5 -9.13 65.11 -6.74
CA THR A 5 -8.20 63.96 -6.79
C THR A 5 -9.02 62.69 -7.03
N ALA A 6 -8.67 61.90 -8.05
CA ALA A 6 -9.15 60.54 -8.21
C ALA A 6 -8.43 59.67 -7.18
N LEU A 7 -9.18 58.99 -6.29
CA LEU A 7 -8.61 58.00 -5.37
C LEU A 7 -8.61 56.64 -6.11
N CYS A 8 -7.44 56.24 -6.58
CA CYS A 8 -7.20 54.92 -7.17
C CYS A 8 -7.50 53.82 -6.15
N LEU A 9 -8.43 52.95 -6.51
CA LEU A 9 -8.53 51.58 -6.00
C LEU A 9 -7.22 50.84 -6.28
N LEU A 10 -6.58 50.32 -5.22
CA LEU A 10 -5.55 49.30 -5.35
C LEU A 10 -5.72 48.29 -4.21
N PHE A 11 -6.70 47.41 -4.36
CA PHE A 11 -6.75 46.17 -3.58
C PHE A 11 -5.86 45.15 -4.28
N VAL A 12 -4.61 45.04 -3.82
CA VAL A 12 -3.69 43.96 -4.20
C VAL A 12 -4.22 42.68 -3.57
N LEU A 13 -5.02 41.93 -4.32
CA LEU A 13 -5.32 40.54 -4.02
C LEU A 13 -4.01 39.76 -4.17
N LEU A 14 -3.33 39.53 -3.05
CA LEU A 14 -2.32 38.49 -2.92
C LEU A 14 -3.03 37.14 -3.09
N LEU A 15 -3.23 36.75 -4.35
CA LEU A 15 -3.41 35.37 -4.75
C LEU A 15 -2.12 34.64 -4.35
N ALA A 16 -2.09 34.12 -3.12
CA ALA A 16 -1.26 32.98 -2.80
C ALA A 16 -1.75 31.85 -3.70
N GLY A 17 -1.18 31.78 -4.90
CA GLY A 17 -1.29 30.62 -5.74
C GLY A 17 -0.72 29.46 -4.94
N CYS A 18 -1.60 28.63 -4.39
CA CYS A 18 -1.27 27.24 -4.19
C CYS A 18 -0.83 26.75 -5.57
N THR A 19 0.48 26.67 -5.78
CA THR A 19 1.04 25.80 -6.79
C THR A 19 0.48 24.43 -6.43
N ALA A 20 -0.55 24.00 -7.16
CA ALA A 20 -0.88 22.59 -7.27
C ALA A 20 0.41 21.94 -7.74
N GLY A 21 1.17 21.40 -6.78
CA GLY A 21 2.34 20.60 -7.08
C GLY A 21 1.94 19.52 -8.08
N PRO A 22 2.85 19.07 -8.94
CA PRO A 22 2.54 18.02 -9.90
C PRO A 22 1.83 16.89 -9.16
N PHE A 23 0.58 16.61 -9.54
CA PHE A 23 -0.17 15.48 -9.02
C PHE A 23 0.76 14.28 -9.18
N SER A 24 1.18 13.70 -8.07
CA SER A 24 2.04 12.53 -8.08
C SER A 24 1.34 11.45 -8.90
N THR A 25 1.89 11.13 -10.07
CA THR A 25 1.44 10.04 -10.95
C THR A 25 1.90 8.72 -10.34
N GLY A 26 1.34 8.40 -9.19
CA GLY A 26 1.69 7.22 -8.42
C GLY A 26 0.44 6.55 -7.88
N THR A 27 0.59 5.29 -7.48
CA THR A 27 -0.51 4.50 -6.95
C THR A 27 -0.69 4.86 -5.47
N PRO A 28 -1.82 5.47 -5.06
CA PRO A 28 -2.09 5.79 -3.66
C PRO A 28 -2.38 4.50 -2.87
N LEU A 29 -1.72 4.34 -1.74
CA LEU A 29 -1.95 3.27 -0.79
C LEU A 29 -2.33 3.85 0.58
N THR A 30 -3.29 3.21 1.23
CA THR A 30 -3.60 3.46 2.64
C THR A 30 -3.22 2.23 3.44
N LEU A 31 -2.37 2.42 4.45
CA LEU A 31 -1.94 1.38 5.38
C LEU A 31 -2.52 1.70 6.76
N GLY A 32 -3.11 0.73 7.44
CA GLY A 32 -3.79 0.94 8.71
C GLY A 32 -3.48 -0.15 9.73
N ASN A 33 -3.36 0.25 10.99
CA ASN A 33 -3.29 -0.67 12.12
C ASN A 33 -4.42 -0.35 13.10
N ALA A 34 -5.46 -1.18 13.10
CA ALA A 34 -6.61 -1.06 13.97
C ALA A 34 -6.54 -2.02 15.19
N VAL A 35 -5.39 -2.64 15.45
CA VAL A 35 -5.20 -3.55 16.59
C VAL A 35 -4.23 -2.97 17.63
N SER A 36 -4.08 -3.67 18.76
CA SER A 36 -3.31 -3.21 19.93
C SER A 36 -1.80 -3.37 19.81
N ASP A 37 -1.33 -4.16 18.85
CA ASP A 37 0.09 -4.44 18.65
C ASP A 37 0.62 -3.60 17.48
N SER A 38 1.92 -3.40 17.40
CA SER A 38 2.53 -2.70 16.26
C SER A 38 2.77 -3.64 15.08
N TYR A 39 2.55 -3.15 13.86
CA TYR A 39 2.72 -3.94 12.63
C TYR A 39 3.58 -3.21 11.61
N ARG A 40 4.52 -3.94 11.01
CA ARG A 40 5.36 -3.49 9.89
C ARG A 40 4.72 -3.92 8.56
N PHE A 41 4.56 -2.96 7.67
CA PHE A 41 4.07 -3.13 6.30
C PHE A 41 5.25 -2.98 5.34
N GLU A 42 5.59 -4.06 4.64
CA GLU A 42 6.61 -4.07 3.60
C GLU A 42 5.93 -4.11 2.25
N VAL A 43 6.03 -3.01 1.50
CA VAL A 43 5.40 -2.86 0.20
C VAL A 43 6.47 -2.97 -0.88
N SER A 44 6.26 -3.87 -1.81
CA SER A 44 7.19 -4.13 -2.91
C SER A 44 6.47 -4.21 -4.25
N ILE A 45 7.20 -4.01 -5.34
CA ILE A 45 6.69 -4.19 -6.70
C ILE A 45 7.64 -5.13 -7.44
N ALA A 46 7.11 -6.09 -8.18
CA ALA A 46 7.90 -6.99 -9.03
C ALA A 46 7.31 -7.08 -10.44
N GLN A 47 8.14 -7.43 -11.42
CA GLN A 47 7.66 -7.81 -12.74
C GLN A 47 6.94 -9.15 -12.67
N ILE A 48 5.84 -9.25 -13.40
CA ILE A 48 5.12 -10.52 -13.58
C ILE A 48 6.04 -11.51 -14.30
N GLY A 49 6.22 -12.69 -13.71
CA GLY A 49 7.02 -13.76 -14.28
C GLY A 49 7.12 -14.94 -13.34
N GLU A 50 7.94 -14.81 -12.29
CA GLU A 50 8.08 -15.84 -11.26
C GLU A 50 6.91 -15.78 -10.26
N ASN A 51 6.53 -16.93 -9.72
CA ASN A 51 5.52 -17.02 -8.66
C ASN A 51 6.06 -16.47 -7.35
N ALA A 52 5.15 -16.04 -6.47
CA ALA A 52 5.48 -15.86 -5.06
C ALA A 52 5.22 -17.18 -4.33
N THR A 53 6.06 -17.52 -3.36
CA THR A 53 5.92 -18.76 -2.58
C THR A 53 5.70 -18.42 -1.12
N VAL A 54 4.75 -19.10 -0.48
CA VAL A 54 4.51 -19.02 0.95
C VAL A 54 4.75 -20.39 1.56
N GLU A 55 5.47 -20.42 2.67
CA GLU A 55 5.71 -21.62 3.48
C GLU A 55 5.03 -21.47 4.84
N TRP A 56 4.44 -22.55 5.33
CA TRP A 56 3.75 -22.61 6.61
C TRP A 56 4.50 -23.47 7.63
N ALA A 57 4.21 -23.25 8.92
CA ALA A 57 4.83 -23.97 10.03
C ALA A 57 4.59 -25.49 9.98
N ASN A 58 3.51 -25.95 9.34
CA ASN A 58 3.24 -27.37 9.13
C ASN A 58 4.09 -27.99 7.99
N GLY A 59 4.90 -27.21 7.29
CA GLY A 59 5.75 -27.63 6.18
C GLY A 59 5.06 -27.56 4.81
N ASP A 60 3.82 -27.10 4.73
CA ASP A 60 3.14 -26.88 3.46
C ASP A 60 3.76 -25.69 2.72
N THR A 61 3.71 -25.77 1.40
CA THR A 61 4.18 -24.72 0.49
C THR A 61 3.13 -24.48 -0.58
N THR A 62 2.83 -23.22 -0.84
CA THR A 62 1.88 -22.78 -1.88
C THR A 62 2.56 -21.75 -2.74
N GLU A 63 2.50 -21.98 -4.04
CA GLU A 63 2.89 -21.01 -5.05
C GLU A 63 1.67 -20.20 -5.48
N PHE A 64 1.84 -18.89 -5.54
CA PHE A 64 0.84 -17.95 -6.01
C PHE A 64 1.26 -17.42 -7.38
N ASP A 65 0.39 -17.66 -8.38
CA ASP A 65 0.53 -17.09 -9.71
C ASP A 65 0.36 -15.56 -9.63
N VAL A 66 1.45 -14.84 -9.86
CA VAL A 66 1.49 -13.36 -9.76
C VAL A 66 0.69 -12.67 -10.86
N THR A 67 0.17 -13.41 -11.84
CA THR A 67 -0.76 -12.92 -12.86
C THR A 67 -2.21 -12.91 -12.40
N ALA A 68 -2.54 -13.58 -11.29
CA ALA A 68 -3.89 -13.63 -10.74
C ALA A 68 -4.32 -12.25 -10.22
N THR A 69 -5.60 -11.91 -10.40
CA THR A 69 -6.16 -10.70 -9.81
C THR A 69 -6.43 -10.92 -8.34
N GLY A 70 -5.55 -10.38 -7.50
CA GLY A 70 -5.62 -10.47 -6.05
C GLY A 70 -5.34 -11.87 -5.53
N PHE A 71 -4.39 -12.00 -4.61
CA PHE A 71 -4.10 -13.26 -3.93
C PHE A 71 -3.51 -12.97 -2.55
N SER A 72 -3.77 -13.86 -1.60
CA SER A 72 -3.30 -13.66 -0.24
C SER A 72 -3.09 -14.97 0.51
N ALA A 73 -2.27 -14.88 1.54
CA ALA A 73 -2.12 -15.87 2.59
C ALA A 73 -2.16 -15.14 3.93
N GLU A 74 -2.82 -15.73 4.91
CA GLU A 74 -2.88 -15.21 6.28
C GLU A 74 -2.32 -16.26 7.24
N SER A 75 -1.65 -15.78 8.30
CA SER A 75 -1.21 -16.64 9.38
C SER A 75 -2.39 -16.98 10.28
N GLU A 76 -2.59 -18.27 10.51
CA GLU A 76 -3.55 -18.77 11.48
C GLU A 76 -2.85 -19.10 12.81
N ALA A 77 -3.61 -19.17 13.89
CA ALA A 77 -3.06 -19.46 15.23
C ALA A 77 -2.34 -20.83 15.29
N GLU A 78 -2.88 -21.83 14.58
CA GLU A 78 -2.37 -23.20 14.56
C GLU A 78 -1.42 -23.48 13.38
N ASN A 79 -1.41 -22.61 12.36
CA ASN A 79 -0.56 -22.75 11.18
C ASN A 79 -0.08 -21.38 10.67
N ALA A 80 0.96 -20.85 11.31
CA ALA A 80 1.53 -19.56 10.95
C ALA A 80 2.37 -19.67 9.66
N ILE A 81 2.38 -18.59 8.87
CA ILE A 81 3.34 -18.40 7.79
C ILE A 81 4.74 -18.27 8.38
N THR A 82 5.70 -19.03 7.85
CA THR A 82 7.11 -18.98 8.26
C THR A 82 7.96 -18.18 7.28
N THR A 83 7.68 -18.30 5.98
CA THR A 83 8.48 -17.68 4.91
C THR A 83 7.55 -17.15 3.83
N VAL A 84 7.93 -16.00 3.25
CA VAL A 84 7.36 -15.49 1.99
C VAL A 84 8.53 -15.19 1.05
N ASP A 85 8.66 -15.98 0.01
CA ASP A 85 9.63 -15.78 -1.06
C ASP A 85 8.96 -15.03 -2.21
N LEU A 86 9.37 -13.78 -2.38
CA LEU A 86 8.90 -12.93 -3.48
C LEU A 86 9.76 -13.14 -4.74
N PRO A 87 9.22 -12.87 -5.94
CA PRO A 87 9.97 -12.95 -7.19
C PRO A 87 11.32 -12.22 -7.13
N ALA A 88 12.35 -12.72 -7.83
CA ALA A 88 13.69 -12.10 -7.76
C ALA A 88 13.74 -10.67 -8.31
N SER A 89 12.78 -10.29 -9.15
CA SER A 89 12.60 -8.92 -9.68
C SER A 89 12.01 -7.93 -8.66
N THR A 90 11.66 -8.39 -7.46
CA THR A 90 11.02 -7.60 -6.42
C THR A 90 11.90 -6.44 -5.96
N THR A 91 11.34 -5.24 -5.98
CA THR A 91 11.94 -4.03 -5.40
C THR A 91 11.04 -3.50 -4.29
N ARG A 92 11.58 -3.38 -3.08
CA ARG A 92 10.86 -2.75 -1.95
C ARG A 92 10.72 -1.25 -2.19
N VAL A 93 9.48 -0.75 -2.17
CA VAL A 93 9.15 0.66 -2.42
C VAL A 93 8.67 1.40 -1.17
N ALA A 94 8.23 0.67 -0.14
CA ALA A 94 7.88 1.25 1.14
C ALA A 94 8.09 0.25 2.29
N ASN A 95 8.42 0.77 3.47
CA ASN A 95 8.52 0.01 4.71
C ASN A 95 8.09 0.91 5.87
N TYR A 96 6.98 0.57 6.52
CA TYR A 96 6.43 1.38 7.60
C TYR A 96 5.98 0.49 8.75
N THR A 97 6.48 0.79 9.95
CA THR A 97 5.92 0.26 11.19
C THR A 97 4.85 1.22 11.70
N LEU A 98 3.64 0.72 11.88
CA LEU A 98 2.49 1.48 12.39
C LEU A 98 2.19 1.05 13.82
N ALA A 99 2.14 2.03 14.72
CA ALA A 99 1.69 1.84 16.08
C ALA A 99 0.15 1.59 16.13
N PRO A 100 -0.38 1.14 17.27
CA PRO A 100 -1.81 0.91 17.43
C PRO A 100 -2.66 2.15 17.09
N GLY A 101 -3.67 1.96 16.25
CA GLY A 101 -4.58 3.02 15.79
C GLY A 101 -4.03 3.92 14.68
N GLU A 102 -2.77 3.73 14.25
CA GLU A 102 -2.17 4.57 13.21
C GLU A 102 -2.68 4.22 11.81
N ARG A 103 -2.75 5.25 10.97
CA ARG A 103 -3.02 5.14 9.54
C ARG A 103 -2.00 5.98 8.77
N LYS A 104 -1.49 5.42 7.68
CA LYS A 104 -0.55 6.08 6.78
C LYS A 104 -1.09 6.09 5.36
N HIS A 105 -1.15 7.28 4.78
CA HIS A 105 -1.34 7.44 3.34
C HIS A 105 0.02 7.59 2.68
N VAL A 106 0.27 6.77 1.67
CA VAL A 106 1.53 6.76 0.92
C VAL A 106 1.22 6.72 -0.57
N THR A 107 2.10 7.30 -1.37
CA THR A 107 2.01 7.17 -2.82
C THR A 107 3.28 6.47 -3.28
N VAL A 108 3.13 5.28 -3.85
CA VAL A 108 4.24 4.56 -4.48
C VAL A 108 4.33 4.98 -5.95
N ARG A 109 5.43 4.63 -6.61
CA ARG A 109 5.48 4.78 -8.08
C ARG A 109 4.30 4.04 -8.72
N GLU A 110 3.89 4.50 -9.89
CA GLU A 110 2.90 3.78 -10.69
C GLU A 110 3.31 2.30 -10.85
N VAL A 111 2.36 1.41 -10.57
CA VAL A 111 2.49 -0.04 -10.80
C VAL A 111 2.00 -0.33 -12.20
N ARG A 112 2.90 -0.82 -13.06
CA ARG A 112 2.60 -1.06 -14.47
C ARG A 112 1.72 -2.30 -14.65
N GLN A 113 1.13 -2.43 -15.83
CA GLN A 113 0.29 -3.60 -16.20
C GLN A 113 1.07 -4.92 -16.27
N ASP A 114 2.40 -4.87 -16.38
CA ASP A 114 3.31 -6.01 -16.33
C ASP A 114 3.92 -6.22 -14.93
N GLU A 115 3.36 -5.58 -13.91
CA GLU A 115 3.86 -5.64 -12.53
C GLU A 115 2.76 -6.05 -11.53
N THR A 116 3.23 -6.53 -10.39
CA THR A 116 2.41 -6.94 -9.24
C THR A 116 2.89 -6.18 -8.00
N LEU A 117 1.94 -5.63 -7.25
CA LEU A 117 2.19 -5.00 -5.96
C LEU A 117 2.09 -6.08 -4.87
N PHE A 118 3.08 -6.15 -3.98
CA PHE A 118 3.08 -7.04 -2.83
C PHE A 118 3.04 -6.25 -1.53
N VAL A 119 2.26 -6.72 -0.57
CA VAL A 119 2.23 -6.22 0.80
C VAL A 119 2.44 -7.39 1.75
N VAL A 120 3.56 -7.37 2.46
CA VAL A 120 3.87 -8.31 3.54
C VAL A 120 3.68 -7.59 4.86
N VAL A 121 2.94 -8.21 5.78
CA VAL A 121 2.63 -7.64 7.09
C VAL A 121 3.29 -8.49 8.17
N VAL A 122 4.06 -7.85 9.04
CA VAL A 122 4.83 -8.49 10.11
C VAL A 122 4.45 -7.87 11.45
N ASN A 123 4.18 -8.67 12.47
CA ASN A 123 4.07 -8.15 13.84
C ASN A 123 5.44 -7.61 14.28
N ALA A 124 5.53 -6.34 14.63
CA ALA A 124 6.80 -5.65 14.83
C ALA A 124 7.53 -6.05 16.12
N GLU A 125 6.83 -6.68 17.06
CA GLU A 125 7.40 -7.10 18.35
C GLU A 125 7.89 -8.55 18.31
N THR A 126 7.11 -9.42 17.67
CA THR A 126 7.39 -10.86 17.60
C THR A 126 8.10 -11.26 16.31
N GLU A 127 8.21 -10.35 15.33
CA GLU A 127 8.71 -10.58 13.97
C GLU A 127 7.96 -11.72 13.24
N ARG A 128 6.75 -12.08 13.70
CA ARG A 128 5.92 -13.09 13.04
C ARG A 128 5.24 -12.49 11.80
N LEU A 129 5.31 -13.22 10.69
CA LEU A 129 4.54 -12.91 9.49
C LEU A 129 3.05 -13.05 9.82
N GLN A 130 2.28 -12.00 9.59
CA GLN A 130 0.84 -11.97 9.82
C GLN A 130 0.07 -12.27 8.55
N SER A 131 0.48 -11.65 7.45
CA SER A 131 -0.16 -11.88 6.16
C SER A 131 0.75 -11.51 5.01
N PHE A 132 0.39 -12.04 3.87
CA PHE A 132 0.93 -11.75 2.56
C PHE A 132 -0.21 -11.46 1.61
N HIS A 133 -0.06 -10.43 0.80
CA HIS A 133 -1.02 -10.15 -0.25
C HIS A 133 -0.30 -9.65 -1.50
N GLY A 134 -0.69 -10.19 -2.66
CA GLY A 134 -0.30 -9.71 -3.97
C GLY A 134 -1.50 -9.17 -4.73
N LEU A 135 -1.31 -8.02 -5.37
CA LEU A 135 -2.31 -7.33 -6.15
C LEU A 135 -1.80 -7.10 -7.56
N HIS A 136 -2.61 -7.53 -8.53
CA HIS A 136 -2.41 -7.26 -9.93
C HIS A 136 -3.78 -7.03 -10.59
N CYS A 137 -3.88 -6.04 -11.49
CA CYS A 137 -5.11 -5.74 -12.22
C CYS A 137 -4.90 -6.10 -13.69
N ARG A 138 -5.75 -6.97 -14.26
CA ARG A 138 -5.73 -7.32 -15.69
C ARG A 138 -7.15 -7.21 -16.27
N PRO A 139 -7.36 -6.51 -17.39
CA PRO A 139 -6.38 -5.80 -18.24
C PRO A 139 -5.99 -4.38 -17.77
N GLY A 140 -6.40 -3.98 -16.56
CA GLY A 140 -6.24 -2.62 -16.04
C GLY A 140 -4.91 -2.31 -15.37
N SER A 141 -4.88 -1.23 -14.60
CA SER A 141 -3.77 -0.84 -13.71
C SER A 141 -4.25 -0.62 -12.29
N ILE A 142 -3.35 -0.72 -11.31
CA ILE A 142 -3.68 -0.46 -9.91
C ILE A 142 -3.78 1.05 -9.70
N THR A 143 -5.00 1.54 -9.47
CA THR A 143 -5.27 2.96 -9.19
C THR A 143 -5.29 3.28 -7.70
N GLY A 144 -5.26 2.25 -6.84
CA GLY A 144 -5.06 2.40 -5.41
C GLY A 144 -5.32 1.13 -4.64
N ALA A 145 -4.92 1.10 -3.38
CA ALA A 145 -5.26 0.02 -2.46
C ALA A 145 -5.30 0.48 -0.99
N ASN A 146 -6.04 -0.24 -0.17
CA ASN A 146 -6.10 -0.05 1.27
C ASN A 146 -5.78 -1.38 1.94
N TYR A 147 -4.87 -1.38 2.91
CA TYR A 147 -4.52 -2.54 3.73
C TYR A 147 -4.64 -2.15 5.19
N THR A 148 -5.42 -2.88 5.97
CA THR A 148 -5.60 -2.62 7.40
C THR A 148 -5.51 -3.90 8.20
N VAL A 149 -4.59 -3.98 9.16
CA VAL A 149 -4.63 -5.02 10.20
C VAL A 149 -5.77 -4.69 11.15
N ARG A 150 -6.65 -5.63 11.44
CA ARG A 150 -7.81 -5.44 12.33
C ARG A 150 -8.03 -6.68 13.20
N ASN A 151 -8.95 -6.57 14.16
CA ASN A 151 -9.34 -7.67 15.02
C ASN A 151 -10.85 -7.88 14.89
N THR A 152 -11.26 -9.01 14.31
CA THR A 152 -12.68 -9.40 14.17
C THR A 152 -13.03 -10.53 15.14
N THR A 153 -12.37 -11.67 14.96
CA THR A 153 -12.40 -12.86 15.85
C THR A 153 -10.99 -13.32 16.27
N GLY A 154 -9.99 -12.65 15.71
CA GLY A 154 -8.56 -12.81 15.84
C GLY A 154 -7.90 -11.69 15.03
N VAL A 155 -6.58 -11.57 15.08
CA VAL A 155 -5.88 -10.60 14.21
C VAL A 155 -5.96 -11.11 12.77
N ASP A 156 -6.57 -10.32 11.90
CA ASP A 156 -6.68 -10.55 10.46
C ASP A 156 -6.21 -9.32 9.69
N THR A 157 -6.15 -9.43 8.36
CA THR A 157 -5.97 -8.28 7.49
C THR A 157 -7.20 -8.05 6.62
N TYR A 158 -7.56 -6.78 6.46
CA TYR A 158 -8.51 -6.31 5.47
C TYR A 158 -7.76 -5.66 4.33
N TRP A 159 -8.19 -5.93 3.11
CA TRP A 159 -7.67 -5.26 1.93
C TRP A 159 -8.79 -4.91 0.97
N GLU A 160 -8.59 -3.80 0.27
CA GLU A 160 -9.46 -3.33 -0.79
C GLU A 160 -8.59 -2.76 -1.89
N GLU A 161 -8.87 -3.15 -3.12
CA GLU A 161 -8.12 -2.75 -4.30
C GLU A 161 -9.00 -1.91 -5.23
N SER A 162 -8.35 -1.02 -5.97
CA SER A 162 -9.00 -0.25 -7.02
C SER A 162 -8.20 -0.47 -8.31
N CYS A 163 -8.87 -1.03 -9.31
CA CYS A 163 -8.36 -1.20 -10.65
C CYS A 163 -9.01 -0.18 -11.59
N GLY A 164 -8.20 0.48 -12.41
CA GLY A 164 -8.65 1.37 -13.48
C GLY A 164 -8.37 0.80 -14.87
N PRO A 165 -9.03 1.32 -15.92
CA PRO A 165 -8.73 0.96 -17.30
C PRO A 165 -7.30 1.30 -17.71
#